data_AF-A0ABD0QZY5-F1
#
_entry.id   AF-A0ABD0QZY5-F1
#
_cell.length_a   1.000
_cell.length_b   1.000
_cell.length_c   1.000
_cell.angle_alpha   90.00
_cell.angle_beta   90.00
_cell.angle_gamma   90.00
#
_symmetry.space_group_name_H-M   'P 1'
#
loop_
_entity.id
_entity.type
_entity.pdbx_description
1 polymer ?
#
loop_
_entity_poly.entity_id
_entity_poly.type
_entity_poly.pdbx_seq_one_letter_code
_entity_poly.pdbx_strand_id
1 'polypeptide(L)' 'VDCLVVQLHRVGEQLEQTNSQRMNQLFYLLRDGFLLQEDLSSMTRLLLLEILEFRASGWTLTDTAHKYYY' A
#
# COMPACT_ATOMS: atom_id res chain seq x y z
N VAL A 1 -5.91 -5.71 -7.54
CA VAL A 1 -5.08 -4.96 -6.57
C VAL A 1 -4.09 -4.04 -7.29
N ASP A 2 -3.57 -4.46 -8.45
CA ASP A 2 -2.61 -3.69 -9.27
C ASP A 2 -3.06 -2.24 -9.54
N CYS A 3 -4.31 -2.02 -9.99
CA CYS A 3 -4.81 -0.66 -10.23
C CYS A 3 -4.78 0.21 -8.96
N LEU A 4 -5.16 -0.36 -7.80
CA LEU A 4 -5.18 0.36 -6.52
C LEU A 4 -3.77 0.81 -6.13
N VAL A 5 -2.79 -0.09 -6.23
CA VAL A 5 -1.40 0.20 -5.90
C VAL A 5 -0.82 1.25 -6.84
N VAL A 6 -1.10 1.16 -8.14
CA VAL A 6 -0.68 2.18 -9.12
C VAL A 6 -1.27 3.56 -8.81
N GLN A 7 -2.53 3.64 -8.40
CA GLN A 7 -3.13 4.93 -8.04
C GLN A 7 -2.51 5.48 -6.75
N LEU A 8 -2.31 4.64 -5.73
CA LEU A 8 -1.72 5.09 -4.47
C LEU A 8 -0.26 5.55 -4.64
N HIS A 9 0.51 4.93 -5.53
CA HIS A 9 1.84 5.43 -5.89
C HIS A 9 1.81 6.82 -6.55
N ARG A 10 0.79 7.12 -7.36
CA ARG A 10 0.71 8.37 -8.13
C ARG A 10 0.13 9.54 -7.33
N VAL A 11 -0.91 9.29 -6.56
CA VAL A 11 -1.71 10.34 -5.92
C VAL A 11 -1.93 10.12 -4.42
N GLY A 12 -1.36 9.06 -3.83
CA GLY A 12 -1.60 8.71 -2.44
C GLY A 12 -1.21 9.80 -1.45
N GLU A 13 -0.05 10.42 -1.63
CA GLU A 13 0.40 11.54 -0.79
C GLU A 13 -0.56 12.73 -0.84
N GLN A 14 -1.00 13.12 -2.05
CA GLN A 14 -1.93 14.21 -2.27
C GLN A 14 -3.31 13.93 -1.63
N LEU A 15 -3.77 12.68 -1.73
CA LEU A 15 -5.02 12.23 -1.11
C LEU A 15 -4.91 12.23 0.41
N GLU A 16 -3.77 11.85 0.98
CA GLU A 16 -3.55 11.89 2.43
C GLU A 16 -3.53 13.31 2.98
N GLN A 17 -2.88 14.25 2.27
CA GLN A 17 -2.89 15.66 2.62
C GLN A 17 -4.30 16.26 2.55
N THR A 18 -5.12 15.82 1.60
CA THR A 18 -6.51 16.27 1.46
C THR A 18 -7.42 15.71 2.54
N ASN A 19 -7.27 14.42 2.89
CA ASN A 19 -8.06 13.77 3.93
C ASN A 19 -7.34 12.57 4.55
N SER A 20 -6.54 12.84 5.58
CA SER A 20 -5.76 11.83 6.28
C SER A 20 -6.62 10.78 6.99
N GLN A 21 -7.80 11.16 7.48
CA GLN A 21 -8.71 10.24 8.16
C GLN A 21 -9.25 9.16 7.21
N ARG A 22 -9.66 9.55 5.99
CA ARG A 22 -10.10 8.58 4.97
C ARG A 22 -8.94 7.72 4.49
N MET A 23 -7.74 8.29 4.35
CA MET A 23 -6.55 7.51 4.01
C MET A 23 -6.21 6.48 5.09
N ASN A 24 -6.32 6.84 6.38
CA ASN A 24 -6.16 5.91 7.49
C ASN A 24 -7.18 4.77 7.43
N GLN A 25 -8.46 5.08 7.20
CA GLN A 25 -9.52 4.08 7.07
C GLN A 25 -9.24 3.11 5.92
N LEU A 26 -8.82 3.61 4.75
CA LEU A 26 -8.43 2.77 3.62
C LEU A 26 -7.29 1.82 4.00
N PHE A 27 -6.25 2.33 4.66
CA PHE A 27 -5.10 1.51 5.04
C PHE A 27 -5.38 0.54 6.18
N TYR A 28 -6.38 0.78 7.03
CA TYR A 28 -6.88 -0.24 7.95
C TYR A 28 -7.51 -1.40 7.18
N LEU A 29 -8.36 -1.11 6.20
CA LEU A 29 -8.96 -2.17 5.36
C LEU A 29 -7.91 -2.96 4.57
N LEU A 30 -6.86 -2.29 4.09
CA LEU A 30 -5.74 -2.97 3.42
C LEU A 30 -4.98 -3.92 4.35
N ARG A 31 -4.74 -3.51 5.61
CA ARG A 31 -4.11 -4.36 6.62
C ARG A 31 -4.99 -5.54 7.00
N ASP A 32 -6.28 -5.29 7.20
CA ASP A 32 -7.24 -6.34 7.53
C ASP A 32 -7.33 -7.35 6.39
N GLY A 33 -7.40 -6.90 5.13
CA GLY A 33 -7.35 -7.76 3.96
C GLY A 33 -6.06 -8.59 3.91
N PHE A 34 -4.91 -7.96 4.13
CA PHE A 34 -3.61 -8.66 4.12
C PHE A 34 -3.49 -9.75 5.21
N LEU A 35 -4.00 -9.46 6.42
CA LEU A 35 -3.87 -10.33 7.59
C LEU A 35 -4.94 -11.42 7.65
N LEU A 36 -6.19 -11.10 7.29
CA LEU A 36 -7.35 -11.95 7.54
C LEU A 36 -7.81 -12.71 6.29
N GLN A 37 -7.49 -12.25 5.08
CA GLN A 37 -7.92 -12.94 3.86
C GLN A 37 -6.94 -14.07 3.52
N GLU A 38 -7.41 -15.31 3.59
CA GLU A 38 -6.60 -16.51 3.38
C GLU A 38 -6.24 -16.69 1.88
N ASP A 39 -7.20 -16.45 0.98
CA ASP A 39 -7.10 -16.73 -0.46
C ASP A 39 -6.48 -15.60 -1.31
N LEU A 40 -5.56 -14.82 -0.75
CA LEU A 40 -4.82 -13.82 -1.54
C LEU A 40 -3.75 -14.50 -2.40
N SER A 41 -3.73 -14.20 -3.70
CA SER A 41 -2.65 -14.63 -4.58
C SER A 41 -1.30 -14.08 -4.11
N SER A 42 -0.21 -14.80 -4.38
CA SER A 42 1.15 -14.37 -3.98
C SER A 42 1.49 -12.97 -4.49
N MET A 43 1.11 -12.65 -5.72
CA MET A 43 1.29 -11.31 -6.30
C MET A 43 0.50 -10.25 -5.52
N THR A 44 -0.74 -10.57 -5.14
CA THR A 44 -1.56 -9.64 -4.35
C THR A 44 -0.96 -9.38 -2.98
N ARG A 45 -0.46 -10.42 -2.30
CA ARG A 45 0.24 -10.26 -1.01
C ARG A 45 1.48 -9.37 -1.16
N LEU A 46 2.29 -9.60 -2.19
CA LEU A 46 3.48 -8.80 -2.47
C LEU A 46 3.14 -7.30 -2.66
N LEU A 47 2.17 -7.01 -3.53
CA LEU A 47 1.74 -5.64 -3.83
C LEU A 47 1.10 -4.92 -2.63
N LEU A 48 0.36 -5.65 -1.80
CA LEU A 48 -0.19 -5.10 -0.56
C LEU A 48 0.92 -4.77 0.45
N LEU A 49 1.95 -5.61 0.55
CA LEU A 49 3.07 -5.35 1.46
C LEU A 49 3.90 -4.14 0.99
N GLU A 50 4.19 -4.07 -0.31
CA GLU A 50 4.88 -2.93 -0.93
C GLU A 50 4.17 -1.61 -0.59
N ILE A 51 2.85 -1.51 -0.84
CA ILE A 51 2.14 -0.24 -0.63
C ILE A 51 2.01 0.12 0.86
N LEU A 52 1.97 -0.88 1.75
CA LEU A 52 1.99 -0.66 3.19
C LEU A 52 3.33 -0.06 3.64
N GLU A 53 4.44 -0.58 3.16
CA GLU A 53 5.79 -0.04 3.42
C GLU A 53 6.00 1.34 2.78
N PHE A 54 5.51 1.52 1.54
CA PHE A 54 5.61 2.77 0.80
C PHE A 54 4.95 3.92 1.56
N ARG A 55 3.73 3.71 2.08
CA ARG A 55 3.08 4.72 2.92
C ARG A 55 3.76 4.89 4.28
N ALA A 56 4.20 3.80 4.92
CA ALA A 56 4.89 3.88 6.22
C ALA A 56 6.20 4.69 6.14
N SER A 57 6.83 4.71 4.96
CA SER A 57 8.03 5.49 4.65
C SER A 57 7.71 6.92 4.16
N GLY A 58 6.47 7.39 4.31
CA GLY A 58 6.05 8.72 3.88
C GLY A 58 5.93 8.87 2.37
N TRP A 59 5.34 7.87 1.68
CA TRP A 59 5.18 7.84 0.23
C TRP A 59 6.50 7.82 -0.54
N THR A 60 7.50 7.13 0.03
CA THR A 60 8.80 6.92 -0.60
C THR A 60 9.17 5.44 -0.58
N LEU A 61 9.91 4.99 -1.58
CA LEU A 61 10.40 3.62 -1.66
C LEU A 61 11.86 3.59 -1.17
N THR A 62 12.16 2.78 -0.16
CA THR A 62 13.53 2.61 0.33
C THR A 62 14.34 1.76 -0.66
N ASP A 63 15.67 1.92 -0.68
CA ASP A 63 16.55 1.11 -1.53
C ASP A 63 16.43 -0.40 -1.24
N THR A 64 16.15 -0.76 0.01
CA THR A 64 15.90 -2.13 0.44
C THR A 64 14.57 -2.66 -0.07
N ALA A 65 13.50 -1.87 0.00
CA ALA A 65 12.21 -2.23 -0.56
C ALA A 65 12.30 -2.37 -2.08
N HIS A 66 13.00 -1.45 -2.76
CA HIS A 66 13.18 -1.50 -4.20
C HIS A 66 13.80 -2.83 -4.65
N LYS A 67 14.87 -3.30 -3.99
CA LYS A 67 15.52 -4.58 -4.30
C LYS A 67 14.68 -5.82 -3.99
N TYR A 68 13.69 -5.69 -3.11
CA TYR A 68 12.84 -6.81 -2.70
C TYR A 68 11.63 -6.95 -3.63
N TYR A 69 11.07 -5.83 -4.08
CA TYR A 69 9.86 -5.78 -4.89
C TYR A 69 10.13 -5.72 -6.41
N TYR A 70 11.34 -5.31 -6.83
CA TYR A 70 11.77 -5.16 -8.23
C TYR A 70 13.13 -5.82 -8.47
#